data_AF-A0A8J8B6D1-F1
#
_entry.id   AF-A0A8J8B6D1-F1
#
_cell.length_a   1.000
_cell.length_b   1.000
_cell.length_c   1.000
_cell.angle_alpha   90.00
_cell.angle_beta   90.00
_cell.angle_gamma   90.00
#
_symmetry.space_group_name_H-M   'P 1'
#
loop_
_entity.id
_entity.type
_entity.pdbx_description
1 polymer ?
#
loop_
_entity_poly.entity_id
_entity_poly.type
_entity_poly.pdbx_seq_one_letter_code
_entity_poly.pdbx_strand_id
1 'polypeptide(L)' 'MASAQGIDLEEQILRGHFSISDLEDAVLRCTGCAAPEACEHWLAAQEGVAAATPDYCRNAALFAELARQG' A
#
# COMPACT_ATOMS: atom_id res chain seq x y z
N MET A 1 5.01 1.02 -1.51
CA MET A 1 4.10 0.15 -0.75
C MET A 1 3.19 -0.67 -1.66
N ALA A 2 2.19 -0.08 -2.34
CA ALA A 2 1.26 -0.83 -3.19
C ALA A 2 1.97 -1.70 -4.24
N SER A 3 2.91 -1.12 -5.00
CA SER A 3 3.70 -1.88 -5.99
C SER A 3 4.55 -2.99 -5.36
N ALA A 4 5.05 -2.81 -4.13
CA ALA A 4 5.78 -3.85 -3.40
C ALA A 4 4.85 -5.00 -2.96
N GLN A 5 3.53 -4.78 -2.93
CA GLN A 5 2.50 -5.81 -2.74
C GLN A 5 1.95 -6.33 -4.08
N GLY A 6 2.51 -5.91 -5.22
CA GLY A 6 2.01 -6.28 -6.55
C GLY A 6 0.67 -5.62 -6.92
N ILE A 7 0.27 -4.56 -6.22
CA ILE A 7 -1.00 -3.86 -6.45
C ILE A 7 -0.76 -2.66 -7.37
N ASP A 8 -1.46 -2.62 -8.50
CA ASP A 8 -1.54 -1.47 -9.40
C ASP A 8 -2.72 -0.57 -8.99
N LEU A 9 -2.43 0.54 -8.31
CA LEU A 9 -3.48 1.45 -7.84
C LEU A 9 -4.22 2.14 -8.99
N GLU A 10 -3.57 2.40 -10.11
CA GLU A 10 -4.23 3.02 -11.28
C GLU A 10 -5.24 2.04 -11.87
N GLU A 11 -4.87 0.76 -12.01
CA GLU A 11 -5.81 -0.27 -12.45
C GLU A 11 -7.00 -0.42 -11.48
N GLN A 12 -6.74 -0.46 -10.17
CA GLN A 12 -7.80 -0.56 -9.17
C GLN A 12 -8.77 0.65 -9.24
N ILE A 13 -8.26 1.84 -9.56
CA ILE A 13 -9.09 3.03 -9.79
C ILE A 13 -9.93 2.90 -11.06
N LEU A 14 -9.31 2.49 -12.16
CA LEU A 14 -10.02 2.31 -13.43
C LEU A 14 -11.12 1.24 -13.35
N ARG A 15 -10.91 0.19 -12.54
CA ARG A 15 -11.91 -0.85 -12.28
C ARG A 15 -12.97 -0.46 -11.25
N GLY A 16 -12.81 0.68 -10.57
CA GLY A 16 -13.76 1.17 -9.55
C GLY A 16 -13.65 0.47 -8.19
N HIS A 17 -12.56 -0.25 -7.94
CA HIS A 17 -12.25 -0.93 -6.67
C HIS A 17 -11.61 -0.01 -5.63
N PHE A 18 -11.08 1.13 -6.09
CA PHE A 18 -10.40 2.13 -5.29
C PHE A 18 -10.70 3.51 -5.88
N SER A 19 -10.97 4.54 -5.08
CA SER A 19 -11.21 5.89 -5.62
C SER A 19 -10.00 6.81 -5.45
N ILE A 20 -10.01 7.94 -6.14
CA ILE A 20 -9.00 8.99 -5.95
C ILE A 20 -9.07 9.55 -4.51
N SER A 21 -10.27 9.70 -3.94
CA SER A 21 -10.42 10.13 -2.54
C SER A 21 -9.84 9.10 -1.56
N ASP A 22 -10.01 7.80 -1.85
CA ASP A 22 -9.38 6.75 -1.03
C ASP A 22 -7.85 6.80 -1.12
N LEU A 23 -7.30 7.17 -2.29
CA LEU A 23 -5.86 7.40 -2.49
C LEU A 23 -5.36 8.58 -1.64
N GLU A 24 -6.07 9.71 -1.65
CA GLU A 24 -5.74 10.87 -0.82
C GLU A 24 -5.72 10.49 0.66
N ASP A 25 -6.74 9.77 1.13
CA ASP A 25 -6.79 9.26 2.51
C ASP A 25 -5.67 8.27 2.82
N ALA A 26 -5.29 7.42 1.87
CA ALA A 26 -4.19 6.47 2.02
C ALA A 26 -2.85 7.21 2.12
N VAL A 27 -2.64 8.28 1.33
CA VAL A 27 -1.46 9.14 1.40
C VAL A 27 -1.39 9.86 2.74
N LEU A 28 -2.48 10.47 3.20
CA LEU A 28 -2.57 11.11 4.52
C LEU A 28 -2.23 10.13 5.66
N ARG A 29 -2.77 8.90 5.60
CA ARG A 29 -2.42 7.83 6.54
C ARG A 29 -0.95 7.45 6.46
N CYS A 30 -0.38 7.39 5.26
CA CYS A 30 1.01 7.01 5.04
C CYS A 30 1.99 8.05 5.60
N THR A 31 1.77 9.34 5.31
CA THR A 31 2.63 10.44 5.76
C THR A 31 2.51 10.69 7.26
N GLY A 32 1.41 10.27 7.89
CA GLY A 32 1.25 10.25 9.35
C GLY A 32 1.85 9.03 10.07
N CYS A 33 2.59 8.15 9.39
CA CYS A 33 3.25 7.00 10.02
C CYS A 33 4.42 7.45 10.92
N ALA A 34 4.58 6.79 12.07
CA ALA A 34 5.66 7.07 13.02
C ALA A 34 7.01 6.41 12.65
N ALA A 35 7.06 5.60 11.60
CA ALA A 35 8.23 4.81 11.22
C ALA A 35 8.60 4.94 9.72
N PRO A 36 8.83 6.15 9.20
CA PRO A 36 9.20 6.35 7.79
C PRO A 36 10.54 5.68 7.43
N GLU A 37 11.57 5.80 8.27
CA GLU A 37 12.88 5.18 8.02
C GLU A 37 12.79 3.64 7.97
N ALA A 38 11.99 3.04 8.86
CA ALA A 38 11.74 1.60 8.80
C ALA A 38 11.01 1.20 7.52
N CYS A 39 10.05 2.03 7.07
CA CYS A 39 9.35 1.84 5.79
C CYS A 39 10.31 1.81 4.60
N GLU A 40 11.24 2.75 4.55
CA GLU A 40 12.26 2.83 3.49
C GLU A 40 13.18 1.60 3.48
N HIS A 41 13.70 1.20 4.64
CA HIS A 41 14.51 -0.01 4.74
C HIS A 41 13.74 -1.27 4.36
N TRP A 42 12.50 -1.40 4.80
CA TRP A 42 11.64 -2.52 4.42
C TRP A 42 11.42 -2.55 2.92
N LEU A 43 11.11 -1.42 2.28
CA LEU A 43 10.93 -1.32 0.83
C LEU A 43 12.20 -1.69 0.06
N ALA A 44 13.37 -1.20 0.51
CA ALA A 44 14.65 -1.51 -0.12
C ALA A 44 15.04 -2.99 -0.01
N ALA A 45 14.55 -3.70 1.01
CA ALA A 45 14.79 -5.12 1.21
C ALA A 45 13.87 -6.03 0.38
N GLN A 46 12.86 -5.50 -0.33
CA GLN A 46 11.94 -6.34 -1.11
C GLN A 46 12.54 -6.71 -2.47
N GLU A 47 12.72 -8.02 -2.68
CA GLU A 47 13.05 -8.59 -3.98
C GLU A 47 11.78 -9.25 -4.55
N GLY A 48 11.01 -8.48 -5.31
CA GLY A 48 9.75 -8.93 -5.93
C GLY A 48 8.50 -8.54 -5.14
N VAL A 49 7.44 -9.36 -5.25
CA VAL A 49 6.15 -9.10 -4.60
C VAL A 49 6.17 -9.65 -3.18
N ALA A 50 6.03 -8.76 -2.21
CA ALA A 50 5.89 -9.10 -0.81
C ALA A 50 4.47 -9.56 -0.50
N ALA A 51 4.33 -10.68 0.22
CA ALA A 51 3.04 -11.27 0.55
C ALA A 51 2.21 -10.45 1.56
N ALA A 52 2.86 -9.60 2.35
CA ALA A 52 2.22 -8.73 3.32
C ALA A 52 3.03 -7.45 3.53
N THR A 53 2.36 -6.43 4.05
CA THR A 53 2.99 -5.19 4.52
C THR A 53 3.63 -5.41 5.89
N PRO A 54 4.58 -4.57 6.32
CA PRO A 54 5.07 -4.62 7.69
C PRO A 54 3.96 -4.19 8.67
N ASP A 55 4.04 -4.67 9.91
CA ASP A 55 2.99 -4.48 10.94
C ASP A 55 2.71 -3.00 11.29
N TYR A 56 3.68 -2.11 11.07
CA TYR A 56 3.52 -0.67 11.30
C TYR A 56 2.89 0.08 10.13
N CYS A 57 2.62 -0.59 8.99
CA CYS A 57 2.01 0.04 7.84
C CYS A 57 0.56 0.44 8.17
N ARG A 58 0.29 1.76 8.21
CA ARG A 58 -1.05 2.29 8.45
C ARG A 58 -2.08 1.92 7.37
N ASN A 59 -1.60 1.50 6.20
CA ASN A 59 -2.42 1.07 5.08
C ASN A 59 -2.46 -0.47 4.92
N ALA A 60 -1.99 -1.24 5.91
CA ALA A 60 -1.96 -2.70 5.84
C ALA A 60 -3.31 -3.32 5.47
N ALA A 61 -4.38 -2.91 6.17
CA ALA A 61 -5.73 -3.40 5.91
C ALA A 61 -6.23 -3.01 4.50
N LEU A 62 -5.92 -1.79 4.05
CA LEU A 62 -6.28 -1.33 2.70
C LEU A 62 -5.61 -2.18 1.62
N PHE A 63 -4.30 -2.41 1.73
CA PHE A 63 -3.57 -3.21 0.76
C PHE A 63 -4.01 -4.68 0.77
N ALA A 64 -4.30 -5.24 1.95
CA ALA A 64 -4.86 -6.58 2.06
C ALA A 64 -6.23 -6.71 1.36
N GLU A 65 -7.07 -5.68 1.43
CA GLU A 65 -8.35 -5.64 0.72
C GLU A 65 -8.15 -5.55 -0.80
N LEU A 66 -7.33 -4.61 -1.27
CA LEU A 66 -7.07 -4.43 -2.70
C LEU A 66 -6.41 -5.66 -3.34
N ALA A 67 -5.55 -6.38 -2.61
CA ALA A 67 -4.96 -7.63 -3.08
C ALA A 67 -5.99 -8.75 -3.33
N ARG A 68 -7.20 -8.65 -2.75
CA ARG A 68 -8.30 -9.61 -2.99
C ARG A 68 -9.19 -9.22 -4.17
N GLN A 69 -9.04 -8.00 -4.68
CA GLN A 69 -9.82 -7.45 -5.80
C GLN A 69 -9.09 -7.60 -7.15
N GLY A 70 -8.01 -8.41 -7.19
CA GLY A 70 -7.27 -8.79 -8.39
C GLY A 70 -7.95 -9.87 -9.22
#